data_AF-A0A852Z9I0-F1
#
_entry.id   AF-A0A852Z9I0-F1
#
_cell.length_a   1.000
_cell.length_b   1.000
_cell.length_c   1.000
_cell.angle_alpha   90.00
_cell.angle_beta   90.00
_cell.angle_gamma   90.00
#
_symmetry.space_group_name_H-M   'P 1'
#
loop_
_entity.id
_entity.type
_entity.pdbx_description
1 polymer ?
#
loop_
_entity_poly.entity_id
_entity_poly.type
_entity_poly.pdbx_seq_one_letter_code
_entity_poly.pdbx_strand_id
1 'polypeptide(L)'
;MSTPPPVFGAATEEERTIATATGPRAGTPTGSSSGSHARSGSRTRSGSRSRPGHEDSPHRAPRTLRIDPDQPVPADADLASYDSVVAVEPVPRVPYAWIQLVRPGGRLVVSWRNPFAGSVEAHLTVTEDGRATGHFVGWSGAPDACAQASVVAEAEGAVPWYHTTTTLDPEAIWADPAALFGLGIRLPHLRWARTGPGRHEGCATAGTAPDTATTRHWVYDDSSCASALRLPSGEVRVEQHGPRLLWREVESALRWWDEQGRPTFERFGLSVTSFGQFAWLGHRCSGRIWRL
;
A
#
# COMPACT_ATOMS: atom_id res chain seq x y z
N MET A 1 -7.89 0.74 -57.39
CA MET A 1 -7.13 2.00 -57.38
C MET A 1 -6.84 2.29 -55.91
N SER A 2 -5.85 1.71 -55.22
CA SER A 2 -4.42 1.48 -55.51
C SER A 2 -3.69 2.72 -56.01
N THR A 3 -3.04 3.42 -55.07
CA THR A 3 -1.85 4.24 -55.33
C THR A 3 -0.91 4.18 -54.10
N PRO A 4 0.42 4.00 -54.28
CA PRO A 4 1.39 3.55 -53.25
C PRO A 4 2.24 4.70 -52.65
N PRO A 5 3.19 4.42 -51.72
CA PRO A 5 4.18 5.39 -51.23
C PRO A 5 5.56 5.25 -51.91
N PRO A 6 6.42 6.29 -51.85
CA PRO A 6 7.87 6.08 -51.62
C PRO A 6 8.46 7.11 -50.61
N VAL A 7 9.29 6.78 -49.62
CA VAL A 7 10.68 6.22 -49.55
C VAL A 7 11.76 7.31 -49.35
N PHE A 8 12.38 7.23 -48.16
CA PHE A 8 13.78 7.47 -47.75
C PHE A 8 14.50 8.83 -47.85
N GLY A 9 15.14 9.17 -46.73
CA GLY A 9 16.35 9.99 -46.61
C GLY A 9 17.04 9.69 -45.28
N ALA A 10 18.27 9.16 -45.32
CA ALA A 10 19.03 8.62 -44.20
C ALA A 10 20.03 9.62 -43.61
N ALA A 11 20.37 9.34 -42.34
CA ALA A 11 21.65 9.53 -41.64
C ALA A 11 22.26 10.94 -41.48
N THR A 12 22.54 11.33 -40.22
CA THR A 12 23.93 11.54 -39.75
C THR A 12 24.06 11.32 -38.24
N GLU A 13 25.13 10.62 -37.86
CA GLU A 13 25.72 10.48 -36.52
C GLU A 13 26.33 11.80 -36.01
N GLU A 14 26.40 11.96 -34.68
CA GLU A 14 27.46 12.59 -33.87
C GLU A 14 26.85 12.90 -32.48
N GLU A 15 27.49 12.80 -31.31
CA GLU A 15 28.77 12.29 -30.87
C GLU A 15 28.65 12.20 -29.33
N ARG A 16 29.20 11.14 -28.72
CA ARG A 16 29.27 10.97 -27.26
C ARG A 16 30.58 11.57 -26.76
N THR A 17 30.52 12.46 -25.77
CA THR A 17 31.71 12.87 -25.01
C THR A 17 31.57 12.52 -23.53
N ILE A 18 32.37 11.53 -23.14
CA ILE A 18 32.70 11.13 -21.77
C ILE A 18 33.91 11.97 -21.35
N ALA A 19 33.88 12.56 -20.15
CA ALA A 19 35.07 13.13 -19.52
C ALA A 19 35.25 12.50 -18.14
N THR A 20 36.41 11.87 -17.94
CA THR A 20 36.85 11.23 -16.70
C THR A 20 38.11 11.94 -16.18
N ALA A 21 38.14 12.12 -14.86
CA ALA A 21 39.30 12.29 -13.97
C ALA A 21 40.23 13.51 -14.15
N THR A 22 40.62 14.12 -13.02
CA THR A 22 41.95 13.96 -12.40
C THR A 22 41.94 14.63 -11.02
N GLY A 23 42.34 13.91 -9.96
CA GLY A 23 42.65 14.48 -8.64
C GLY A 23 44.08 15.05 -8.57
N PRO A 24 44.80 14.91 -7.45
CA PRO A 24 44.58 15.51 -6.14
C PRO A 24 45.79 16.39 -5.73
N ARG A 25 45.71 17.19 -4.65
CA ARG A 25 46.86 17.39 -3.75
C ARG A 25 46.54 18.06 -2.41
N ALA A 26 47.33 17.62 -1.44
CA ALA A 26 47.25 17.79 0.00
C ALA A 26 47.66 19.18 0.51
N GLY A 27 47.28 19.46 1.76
CA GLY A 27 47.84 20.54 2.58
C GLY A 27 47.14 20.72 3.93
N THR A 28 47.59 20.00 4.95
CA THR A 28 47.44 20.31 6.39
C THR A 28 48.83 20.63 6.95
N PRO A 29 48.98 21.08 8.20
CA PRO A 29 48.24 22.05 9.02
C PRO A 29 49.24 23.10 9.58
N THR A 30 48.82 24.04 10.45
CA THR A 30 49.58 24.51 11.65
C THR A 30 48.94 25.79 12.20
N GLY A 31 49.03 25.99 13.53
CA GLY A 31 49.00 27.33 14.12
C GLY A 31 48.10 27.51 15.34
N SER A 32 48.63 27.12 16.50
CA SER A 32 48.06 27.32 17.84
C SER A 32 48.25 28.76 18.37
N SER A 33 47.68 28.99 19.57
CA SER A 33 47.89 30.09 20.54
C SER A 33 46.86 31.23 20.46
N SER A 34 45.96 31.42 21.43
CA SER A 34 46.12 31.76 22.86
C SER A 34 46.59 33.19 23.08
N GLY A 35 45.72 34.04 23.64
CA GLY A 35 46.06 35.38 24.11
C GLY A 35 44.88 36.06 24.80
N SER A 36 44.83 35.93 26.12
CA SER A 36 43.89 36.64 26.99
C SER A 36 44.12 38.15 27.00
N HIS A 37 43.08 38.93 27.32
CA HIS A 37 43.06 40.14 28.17
C HIS A 37 41.65 40.75 28.05
N ALA A 38 41.04 41.47 28.98
CA ALA A 38 41.18 41.68 30.41
C ALA A 38 39.96 42.56 30.80
N ARG A 39 39.58 42.52 32.09
CA ARG A 39 38.96 43.61 32.87
C ARG A 39 37.49 44.02 32.62
N SER A 40 36.72 43.76 33.68
CA SER A 40 36.09 44.75 34.58
C SER A 40 34.94 45.61 34.05
N GLY A 41 33.77 45.47 34.68
CA GLY A 41 32.75 46.52 34.64
C GLY A 41 31.42 46.17 35.30
N SER A 42 31.22 46.72 36.50
CA SER A 42 29.94 47.15 37.08
C SER A 42 28.80 46.16 37.32
N ARG A 43 28.57 45.93 38.62
CA ARG A 43 27.27 45.66 39.24
C ARG A 43 26.22 46.68 38.80
N THR A 44 25.06 46.20 38.36
CA THR A 44 23.76 46.83 38.63
C THR A 44 22.76 45.75 39.04
N ARG A 45 22.34 45.83 40.30
CA ARG A 45 21.28 45.02 40.88
C ARG A 45 19.96 45.68 40.50
N SER A 46 19.27 45.12 39.51
CA SER A 46 17.86 45.44 39.22
C SER A 46 17.06 44.17 39.44
N GLY A 47 16.23 44.17 40.48
CA GLY A 47 15.27 43.11 40.73
C GLY A 47 14.15 43.22 39.71
N SER A 48 14.13 42.31 38.74
CA SER A 48 12.92 41.97 38.00
C SER A 48 12.40 40.65 38.54
N ARG A 49 11.13 40.64 38.94
CA ARG A 49 10.40 39.45 39.35
C ARG A 49 10.39 38.46 38.18
N SER A 50 11.19 37.41 38.28
CA SER A 50 11.07 36.23 37.42
C SER A 50 9.70 35.59 37.69
N ARG A 51 8.83 35.61 36.67
CA ARG A 51 7.72 34.65 36.57
C ARG A 51 8.31 33.24 36.70
N PRO A 52 7.62 32.27 37.35
CA PRO A 52 8.10 30.91 37.35
C PRO A 52 8.20 30.47 35.89
N GLY A 53 9.41 30.10 35.49
CA GLY A 53 9.67 29.53 34.18
C GLY A 53 8.74 28.33 34.00
N HIS A 54 8.07 28.30 32.86
CA HIS A 54 7.59 27.05 32.31
C HIS A 54 8.82 26.12 32.33
N GLU A 55 8.79 25.09 33.18
CA GLU A 55 9.79 24.04 33.11
C GLU A 55 9.66 23.45 31.71
N ASP A 56 10.59 23.84 30.84
CA ASP A 56 10.88 23.14 29.61
C ASP A 56 11.23 21.72 30.05
N SER A 57 10.21 20.85 30.01
CA SER A 57 10.42 19.43 30.10
C SER A 57 11.48 19.11 29.05
N PRO A 58 12.63 18.53 29.41
CA PRO A 58 13.74 18.36 28.48
C PRO A 58 13.18 17.64 27.26
N HIS A 59 13.26 18.29 26.09
CA HIS A 59 12.78 17.75 24.83
C HIS A 59 13.56 16.46 24.54
N ARG A 60 13.03 15.33 25.02
CA ARG A 60 13.52 14.00 24.69
C ARG A 60 13.41 13.85 23.19
N ALA A 61 14.52 13.48 22.55
CA ALA A 61 14.51 13.21 21.11
C ALA A 61 13.44 12.15 20.79
N PRO A 62 12.62 12.36 19.74
CA PRO A 62 11.53 11.46 19.42
C PRO A 62 12.08 10.06 19.10
N ARG A 63 11.60 9.05 19.81
CA ARG A 63 11.99 7.65 19.61
C ARG A 63 11.08 7.03 18.55
N THR A 64 11.66 6.77 17.38
CA THR A 64 10.98 6.08 16.28
C THR A 64 11.52 4.67 16.15
N LEU A 65 10.64 3.68 16.19
CA LEU A 65 10.97 2.28 15.97
C LEU A 65 10.58 1.86 14.55
N ARG A 66 11.53 1.34 13.78
CA ARG A 66 11.27 0.76 12.46
C ARG A 66 11.19 -0.75 12.63
N ILE A 67 10.06 -1.35 12.27
CA ILE A 67 9.81 -2.78 12.47
C ILE A 67 9.58 -3.47 11.14
N ASP A 68 10.29 -4.57 10.95
CA ASP A 68 10.02 -5.59 9.95
C ASP A 68 8.92 -6.52 10.48
N PRO A 69 7.79 -6.70 9.77
CA PRO A 69 6.69 -7.53 10.25
C PRO A 69 7.03 -8.99 10.53
N ASP A 70 8.05 -9.53 9.88
CA ASP A 70 8.47 -10.91 10.06
C ASP A 70 9.45 -11.07 11.23
N GLN A 71 9.90 -9.96 11.83
CA GLN A 71 10.77 -9.98 12.99
C GLN A 71 9.98 -9.83 14.30
N PRO A 72 10.31 -10.64 15.33
CA PRO A 72 9.72 -10.45 16.65
C PRO A 72 10.11 -9.08 17.21
N VAL A 73 9.18 -8.47 17.95
CA VAL A 73 9.48 -7.27 18.73
C VAL A 73 10.62 -7.60 19.70
N PRO A 74 11.66 -6.75 19.81
CA PRO A 74 12.75 -6.96 20.77
C PRO A 74 12.20 -7.16 22.18
N ALA A 75 12.68 -8.20 22.88
CA ALA A 75 12.17 -8.55 24.21
C ALA A 75 12.45 -7.48 25.28
N ASP A 76 13.42 -6.60 25.02
CA ASP A 76 13.82 -5.44 25.81
C ASP A 76 13.12 -4.14 25.41
N ALA A 77 12.15 -4.19 24.49
CA ALA A 77 11.42 -3.00 24.07
C ALA A 77 10.47 -2.52 25.19
N ASP A 78 10.79 -1.36 25.77
CA ASP A 78 9.96 -0.73 26.79
C ASP A 78 8.58 -0.35 26.24
N LEU A 79 7.52 -0.84 26.90
CA LEU A 79 6.14 -0.49 26.60
C LEU A 79 5.90 1.03 26.74
N ALA A 80 5.02 1.57 25.90
CA ALA A 80 4.62 2.98 25.86
C ALA A 80 5.80 3.99 25.87
N SER A 81 6.97 3.59 25.35
CA SER A 81 8.19 4.40 25.41
C SER A 81 8.56 5.08 24.09
N TYR A 82 7.91 4.68 22.99
CA TYR A 82 8.15 5.16 21.64
C TYR A 82 7.14 6.24 21.22
N ASP A 83 7.62 7.22 20.47
CA ASP A 83 6.82 8.30 19.88
C ASP A 83 6.16 7.86 18.58
N SER A 84 6.84 6.98 17.82
CA SER A 84 6.23 6.37 16.64
C SER A 84 6.79 5.01 16.29
N VAL A 85 5.97 4.21 15.60
CA VAL A 85 6.36 2.97 14.95
C VAL A 85 6.11 3.10 13.44
N VAL A 86 7.07 2.68 12.64
CA VAL A 86 6.96 2.63 11.18
C VAL A 86 7.18 1.19 10.72
N ALA A 87 6.17 0.61 10.10
CA ALA A 87 6.33 -0.68 9.42
C ALA A 87 7.17 -0.46 8.15
N VAL A 88 8.23 -1.24 8.00
CA VAL A 88 9.10 -1.11 6.82
C VAL A 88 8.56 -1.88 5.60
N GLU A 89 7.67 -2.85 5.84
CA GLU A 89 7.00 -3.63 4.79
C GLU A 89 5.48 -3.68 4.97
N PRO A 90 4.71 -4.00 3.90
CA PRO A 90 3.25 -4.09 3.98
C PRO A 90 2.73 -5.27 4.79
N VAL A 91 1.82 -4.99 5.73
CA VAL A 91 1.25 -5.98 6.66
C VAL A 91 -0.22 -6.26 6.40
N PRO A 92 -0.67 -7.53 6.40
CA PRO A 92 -2.11 -7.86 6.32
C PRO A 92 -2.84 -7.57 7.64
N ARG A 93 -2.11 -7.65 8.76
CA ARG A 93 -2.61 -7.33 10.09
C ARG A 93 -1.58 -6.56 10.88
N VAL A 94 -2.01 -5.46 11.51
CA VAL A 94 -1.16 -4.69 12.43
C VAL A 94 -1.10 -5.42 13.77
N PRO A 95 0.07 -5.90 14.22
CA PRO A 95 0.19 -6.56 15.52
C PRO A 95 -0.15 -5.62 16.68
N TYR A 96 -0.98 -6.08 17.62
CA TYR A 96 -1.34 -5.28 18.80
C TYR A 96 -0.10 -4.94 19.66
N ALA A 97 0.91 -5.82 19.67
CA ALA A 97 2.17 -5.59 20.36
C ALA A 97 2.84 -4.26 19.95
N TRP A 98 2.74 -3.86 18.68
CA TRP A 98 3.32 -2.59 18.22
C TRP A 98 2.64 -1.37 18.86
N ILE A 99 1.33 -1.47 19.10
CA ILE A 99 0.55 -0.41 19.76
C ILE A 99 0.99 -0.29 21.21
N GLN A 100 1.28 -1.40 21.87
CA GLN A 100 1.73 -1.41 23.27
C GLN A 100 3.10 -0.76 23.46
N LEU A 101 3.93 -0.67 22.41
CA LEU A 101 5.22 0.04 22.45
C LEU A 101 5.07 1.55 22.37
N VAL A 102 4.00 2.04 21.73
CA VAL A 102 3.82 3.46 21.44
C VAL A 102 3.05 4.13 22.58
N ARG A 103 3.54 5.28 23.04
CA ARG A 103 2.85 6.06 24.08
C ARG A 103 1.47 6.54 23.60
N PRO A 104 0.51 6.80 24.49
CA PRO A 104 -0.70 7.53 24.13
C PRO A 104 -0.37 8.84 23.41
N GLY A 105 -1.09 9.13 22.32
CA GLY A 105 -0.83 10.23 21.39
C GLY A 105 0.30 9.98 20.37
N GLY A 106 1.06 8.89 20.51
CA GLY A 106 2.08 8.49 19.55
C GLY A 106 1.49 7.92 18.25
N ARG A 107 2.32 7.78 17.21
CA ARG A 107 1.87 7.48 15.85
C ARG A 107 2.33 6.13 15.34
N LEU A 108 1.52 5.47 14.54
CA LEU A 108 1.91 4.31 13.74
C LEU A 108 1.71 4.66 12.27
N VAL A 109 2.74 4.44 11.46
CA VAL A 109 2.65 4.52 10.00
C VAL A 109 2.83 3.10 9.46
N VAL A 110 1.78 2.58 8.85
CA VAL A 110 1.74 1.19 8.37
C VAL A 110 1.27 1.15 6.93
N SER A 111 1.97 0.40 6.09
CA SER A 111 1.44 -0.01 4.79
C SER A 111 0.54 -1.22 5.01
N TRP A 112 -0.77 -1.05 4.89
CA TRP A 112 -1.73 -2.14 5.08
C TRP A 112 -1.96 -2.89 3.77
N ARG A 113 -1.86 -4.23 3.82
CA ARG A 113 -2.04 -5.10 2.65
C ARG A 113 -3.52 -5.42 2.44
N ASN A 114 -4.10 -4.79 1.44
CA ASN A 114 -5.43 -5.07 0.90
C ASN A 114 -5.33 -6.19 -0.16
N PRO A 115 -6.21 -7.22 -0.11
CA PRO A 115 -6.14 -8.37 -1.02
C PRO A 115 -6.43 -8.04 -2.49
N PHE A 116 -7.03 -6.88 -2.78
CA PHE A 116 -7.37 -6.43 -4.12
C PHE A 116 -6.49 -5.27 -4.58
N ALA A 117 -6.37 -4.23 -3.76
CA ALA A 117 -5.65 -3.00 -4.11
C ALA A 117 -4.15 -3.03 -3.81
N GLY A 118 -3.61 -4.09 -3.20
CA GLY A 118 -2.20 -4.15 -2.82
C GLY A 118 -1.96 -3.41 -1.52
N SER A 119 -1.04 -2.44 -1.50
CA SER A 119 -0.67 -1.76 -0.26
C SER A 119 -1.25 -0.35 -0.19
N VAL A 120 -1.86 -0.02 0.95
CA VAL A 120 -2.40 1.31 1.24
C VAL A 120 -1.85 1.80 2.57
N GLU A 121 -1.25 2.97 2.58
CA GLU A 121 -0.68 3.56 3.78
C GLU A 121 -1.78 4.03 4.73
N ALA A 122 -1.65 3.69 6.01
CA ALA A 122 -2.52 4.11 7.09
C ALA A 122 -1.71 4.79 8.20
N HIS A 123 -2.21 5.94 8.64
CA HIS A 123 -1.64 6.70 9.75
C HIS A 123 -2.56 6.55 10.94
N LEU A 124 -2.07 5.92 11.99
CA LEU A 124 -2.84 5.66 13.22
C LEU A 124 -2.24 6.43 14.38
N THR A 125 -3.09 6.86 15.29
CA THR A 125 -2.69 7.46 16.57
C THR A 125 -3.10 6.53 17.69
N VAL A 126 -2.18 6.27 18.62
CA VAL A 126 -2.50 5.55 19.85
C VAL A 126 -3.31 6.44 20.76
N THR A 127 -4.44 5.90 21.19
CA THR A 127 -5.40 6.56 22.07
C THR A 127 -5.10 6.22 23.53
N GLU A 128 -5.60 7.04 24.46
CA GLU A 128 -5.42 6.84 25.91
C GLU A 128 -5.98 5.48 26.39
N ASP A 129 -6.99 4.95 25.70
CA ASP A 129 -7.59 3.63 25.97
C ASP A 129 -6.82 2.45 25.36
N GLY A 130 -5.62 2.68 24.84
CA GLY A 130 -4.71 1.62 24.36
C GLY A 130 -5.10 1.02 23.00
N ARG A 131 -5.89 1.73 22.20
CA ARG A 131 -6.22 1.39 20.81
C ARG A 131 -5.44 2.28 19.85
N ALA A 132 -5.19 1.84 18.62
CA ALA A 132 -4.69 2.72 17.57
C ALA A 132 -5.82 3.00 16.57
N THR A 133 -6.03 4.26 16.18
CA THR A 133 -7.05 4.62 15.20
C THR A 133 -6.58 5.74 14.27
N GLY A 134 -7.01 5.69 13.02
CA GLY A 134 -6.75 6.75 12.06
C GLY A 134 -7.28 6.42 10.67
N HIS A 135 -6.73 7.09 9.65
CA HIS A 135 -7.23 7.01 8.28
C HIS A 135 -6.17 6.40 7.34
N PHE A 136 -6.66 5.85 6.24
CA PHE A 136 -5.80 5.59 5.10
C PHE A 136 -5.45 6.93 4.43
N VAL A 137 -4.21 7.08 3.98
CA VAL A 137 -3.70 8.37 3.47
C VAL A 137 -3.30 8.32 2.01
N GLY A 138 -3.06 7.14 1.46
CA GLY A 138 -2.69 7.00 0.07
C GLY A 138 -2.37 5.57 -0.34
N TRP A 139 -2.49 5.31 -1.63
CA TRP A 139 -2.10 4.05 -2.23
C TRP A 139 -0.59 3.98 -2.37
N SER A 140 0.04 2.97 -1.78
CA SER A 140 1.50 2.84 -1.71
C SER A 140 2.07 1.79 -2.66
N GLY A 141 1.22 1.07 -3.41
CA GLY A 141 1.65 0.18 -4.48
C GLY A 141 0.59 -0.84 -4.89
N ALA A 142 0.48 -1.10 -6.19
CA ALA A 142 -0.30 -2.19 -6.73
C ALA A 142 0.22 -3.54 -6.18
N PRO A 143 -0.64 -4.54 -5.97
CA PRO A 143 -0.13 -5.88 -5.76
C PRO A 143 0.49 -6.34 -7.09
N ASP A 144 1.56 -7.12 -7.02
CA ASP A 144 1.86 -8.01 -8.14
C ASP A 144 0.63 -8.90 -8.33
N ALA A 145 0.08 -8.95 -9.56
CA ALA A 145 -0.98 -9.91 -9.85
C ALA A 145 -0.46 -11.28 -9.43
N CYS A 146 -1.20 -11.99 -8.57
CA CYS A 146 -0.73 -13.27 -8.07
C CYS A 146 -0.35 -14.16 -9.27
N ALA A 147 0.88 -14.67 -9.27
CA ALA A 147 1.24 -15.78 -10.15
C ALA A 147 0.15 -16.85 -9.98
N GLN A 148 -0.36 -17.37 -11.10
CA GLN A 148 -1.51 -18.25 -11.17
C GLN A 148 -1.48 -19.26 -10.01
N ALA A 149 -2.35 -19.10 -9.01
CA ALA A 149 -2.42 -20.03 -7.88
C ALA A 149 -2.77 -21.40 -8.44
N SER A 150 -2.28 -22.47 -7.80
CA SER A 150 -2.62 -23.86 -8.19
C SER A 150 -4.13 -24.05 -8.34
N VAL A 151 -4.95 -23.35 -7.53
CA VAL A 151 -6.41 -23.30 -7.62
C VAL A 151 -6.92 -22.86 -9.00
N VAL A 152 -6.28 -21.88 -9.66
CA VAL A 152 -6.68 -21.42 -11.00
C VAL A 152 -6.29 -22.45 -12.06
N ALA A 153 -5.10 -23.06 -11.95
CA ALA A 153 -4.65 -24.11 -12.85
C ALA A 153 -5.45 -25.42 -12.71
N GLU A 154 -5.82 -25.78 -11.47
CA GLU A 154 -6.67 -26.93 -11.16
C GLU A 154 -8.11 -26.70 -11.60
N ALA A 155 -8.64 -25.49 -11.40
CA ALA A 155 -9.98 -25.14 -11.84
C ALA A 155 -10.09 -25.23 -13.37
N GLU A 156 -9.12 -24.71 -14.13
CA GLU A 156 -9.09 -24.83 -15.60
C GLU A 156 -9.20 -26.30 -16.07
N GLY A 157 -8.77 -27.28 -15.26
CA GLY A 157 -8.96 -28.71 -15.51
C GLY A 157 -10.21 -29.34 -14.89
N ALA A 158 -10.93 -28.65 -14.00
CA ALA A 158 -12.06 -29.17 -13.25
C ALA A 158 -13.40 -28.92 -13.97
N VAL A 159 -14.26 -29.93 -13.96
CA VAL A 159 -15.65 -29.87 -14.47
C VAL A 159 -16.56 -30.30 -13.32
N PRO A 160 -17.73 -29.67 -13.08
CA PRO A 160 -18.44 -28.70 -13.95
C PRO A 160 -18.24 -27.22 -13.61
N TRP A 161 -18.43 -26.39 -14.64
CA TRP A 161 -18.45 -24.93 -14.57
C TRP A 161 -19.87 -24.38 -14.67
N TYR A 162 -20.20 -23.40 -13.83
CA TYR A 162 -21.41 -22.60 -13.94
C TYR A 162 -21.12 -21.34 -14.77
N HIS A 163 -21.92 -21.11 -15.81
CA HIS A 163 -21.74 -20.00 -16.74
C HIS A 163 -22.84 -18.96 -16.54
N THR A 164 -22.43 -17.70 -16.45
CA THR A 164 -23.35 -16.56 -16.42
C THR A 164 -22.76 -15.42 -17.25
N THR A 165 -23.57 -14.40 -17.49
CA THR A 165 -23.13 -13.16 -18.12
C THR A 165 -23.27 -12.03 -17.12
N THR A 166 -22.52 -10.96 -17.31
CA THR A 166 -22.59 -9.76 -16.49
C THR A 166 -22.51 -8.52 -17.36
N THR A 167 -23.08 -7.41 -16.87
CA THR A 167 -22.94 -6.09 -17.51
C THR A 167 -21.72 -5.33 -17.00
N LEU A 168 -21.06 -5.84 -15.95
CA LEU A 168 -19.87 -5.23 -15.39
C LEU A 168 -18.67 -5.44 -16.29
N ASP A 169 -17.90 -4.38 -16.52
CA ASP A 169 -16.64 -4.47 -17.24
C ASP A 169 -15.50 -4.86 -16.27
N PRO A 170 -14.91 -6.07 -16.39
CA PRO A 170 -13.83 -6.47 -15.50
C PRO A 170 -12.58 -5.60 -15.69
N GLU A 171 -12.31 -5.09 -16.90
CA GLU A 171 -11.18 -4.17 -17.09
C GLU A 171 -11.38 -2.86 -16.32
N ALA A 172 -12.56 -2.25 -16.41
CA ALA A 172 -12.86 -1.03 -15.66
C ALA A 172 -12.77 -1.23 -14.14
N ILE A 173 -13.20 -2.37 -13.61
CA ILE A 173 -13.11 -2.67 -12.16
C ILE A 173 -11.65 -2.75 -11.72
N TRP A 174 -10.82 -3.52 -12.43
CA TRP A 174 -9.42 -3.72 -12.06
C TRP A 174 -8.50 -2.55 -12.46
N ALA A 175 -9.01 -1.59 -13.24
CA ALA A 175 -8.35 -0.33 -13.53
C ALA A 175 -8.59 0.75 -12.46
N ASP A 176 -9.52 0.55 -11.52
CA ASP A 176 -9.86 1.50 -10.46
C ASP A 176 -9.34 1.01 -9.08
N PRO A 177 -8.22 1.58 -8.58
CA PRO A 177 -7.67 1.25 -7.27
C PRO A 177 -8.62 1.49 -6.09
N ALA A 178 -9.52 2.48 -6.16
CA ALA A 178 -10.47 2.75 -5.09
C ALA A 178 -11.58 1.71 -5.04
N ALA A 179 -12.05 1.26 -6.22
CA ALA A 179 -12.97 0.13 -6.32
C ALA A 179 -12.34 -1.15 -5.77
N LEU A 180 -11.11 -1.46 -6.19
CA LEU A 180 -10.33 -2.60 -5.67
C LEU A 180 -10.18 -2.52 -4.15
N PHE A 181 -9.89 -1.34 -3.60
CA PHE A 181 -9.76 -1.19 -2.15
C PHE A 181 -11.07 -1.50 -1.43
N GLY A 182 -12.18 -0.94 -1.90
CA GLY A 182 -13.51 -1.22 -1.37
C GLY A 182 -13.88 -2.70 -1.44
N LEU A 183 -13.56 -3.37 -2.56
CA LEU A 183 -13.73 -4.82 -2.70
C LEU A 183 -12.90 -5.59 -1.65
N GLY A 184 -11.64 -5.23 -1.44
CA GLY A 184 -10.79 -5.89 -0.44
C GLY A 184 -11.22 -5.67 1.01
N ILE A 185 -11.92 -4.58 1.33
CA ILE A 185 -12.58 -4.40 2.64
C ILE A 185 -13.81 -5.32 2.79
N ARG A 186 -14.57 -5.53 1.71
CA ARG A 186 -15.81 -6.32 1.72
C ARG A 186 -15.56 -7.82 1.58
N LEU A 187 -14.48 -8.20 0.90
CA LEU A 187 -14.14 -9.56 0.51
C LEU A 187 -12.70 -9.91 0.95
N PRO A 188 -12.36 -9.78 2.25
CA PRO A 188 -10.97 -9.96 2.74
C PRO A 188 -10.45 -11.40 2.54
N HIS A 189 -11.36 -12.37 2.41
CA HIS A 189 -11.06 -13.78 2.18
C HIS A 189 -10.75 -14.12 0.73
N LEU A 190 -11.05 -13.23 -0.23
CA LEU A 190 -10.79 -13.51 -1.64
C LEU A 190 -9.41 -13.04 -2.08
N ARG A 191 -8.91 -13.65 -3.14
CA ARG A 191 -7.73 -13.26 -3.90
C ARG A 191 -8.12 -13.07 -5.36
N TRP A 192 -7.26 -12.41 -6.12
CA TRP A 192 -7.47 -12.24 -7.56
C TRP A 192 -6.19 -12.50 -8.36
N ALA A 193 -6.36 -12.84 -9.63
CA ALA A 193 -5.28 -13.01 -10.58
C ALA A 193 -5.74 -12.57 -11.98
N ARG A 194 -4.80 -12.38 -12.90
CA ARG A 194 -5.08 -12.03 -14.29
C ARG A 194 -4.33 -13.00 -15.20
N THR A 195 -5.02 -13.59 -16.17
CA THR A 195 -4.41 -14.41 -17.22
C THR A 195 -4.77 -13.86 -18.59
N GLY A 196 -3.89 -14.01 -19.58
CA GLY A 196 -4.06 -13.42 -20.92
C GLY A 196 -2.78 -12.76 -21.43
N PRO A 197 -2.81 -12.16 -22.63
CA PRO A 197 -1.64 -11.55 -23.27
C PRO A 197 -1.29 -10.18 -22.66
N GLY A 198 -1.01 -10.14 -21.36
CA GLY A 198 -0.61 -8.92 -20.65
C GLY A 198 0.81 -9.05 -20.13
N ARG A 199 1.79 -8.68 -20.97
CA ARG A 199 3.23 -8.44 -20.67
C ARG A 199 3.79 -9.16 -19.42
N HIS A 200 4.05 -10.47 -19.55
CA HIS A 200 5.16 -11.04 -18.79
C HIS A 200 6.47 -10.54 -19.41
N GLU A 201 7.10 -9.52 -18.81
CA GLU A 201 8.55 -9.35 -18.97
C GLU A 201 9.22 -10.57 -18.33
N GLY A 202 9.49 -11.63 -19.10
CA GLY A 202 10.35 -12.72 -18.63
C GLY A 202 10.09 -14.14 -19.12
N CYS A 203 9.01 -14.44 -19.85
CA CYS A 203 8.88 -15.79 -20.42
C CYS A 203 8.19 -15.78 -21.78
N ALA A 204 8.99 -15.58 -22.83
CA ALA A 204 8.57 -15.82 -24.20
C ALA A 204 8.74 -17.31 -24.52
N THR A 205 7.70 -18.11 -24.36
CA THR A 205 7.56 -19.33 -25.15
C THR A 205 6.84 -18.96 -26.45
N ALA A 206 7.61 -18.89 -27.53
CA ALA A 206 7.11 -18.71 -28.87
C ALA A 206 6.16 -19.87 -29.21
N GLY A 207 4.88 -19.55 -29.40
CA GLY A 207 3.85 -20.49 -29.80
C GLY A 207 2.59 -19.72 -30.19
N THR A 208 2.29 -19.74 -31.48
CA THR A 208 1.19 -19.12 -32.20
C THR A 208 -0.11 -18.98 -31.39
N ALA A 209 -0.62 -17.75 -31.19
CA ALA A 209 -2.01 -17.51 -30.80
C ALA A 209 -2.57 -16.25 -31.52
N PRO A 210 -3.86 -16.27 -31.90
CA PRO A 210 -4.45 -15.31 -32.83
C PRO A 210 -4.74 -13.95 -32.17
N ASP A 211 -5.09 -12.98 -33.01
CA ASP A 211 -5.40 -11.56 -32.78
C ASP A 211 -6.63 -11.29 -31.85
N THR A 212 -6.89 -12.18 -30.89
CA THR A 212 -8.11 -12.28 -30.09
C THR A 212 -7.81 -12.65 -28.63
N ALA A 213 -6.60 -12.40 -28.18
CA ALA A 213 -6.18 -12.81 -26.85
C ALA A 213 -6.79 -11.83 -25.82
N THR A 214 -7.86 -12.28 -25.16
CA THR A 214 -8.61 -11.50 -24.17
C THR A 214 -8.05 -11.74 -22.77
N THR A 215 -7.86 -10.66 -22.01
CA THR A 215 -7.53 -10.71 -20.58
C THR A 215 -8.67 -11.29 -19.75
N ARG A 216 -8.38 -12.33 -18.99
CA ARG A 216 -9.28 -12.96 -18.01
C ARG A 216 -8.92 -12.50 -16.60
N HIS A 217 -9.93 -12.07 -15.84
CA HIS A 217 -9.78 -11.68 -14.44
C HIS A 217 -10.37 -12.76 -13.55
N TRP A 218 -9.58 -13.24 -12.60
CA TRP A 218 -9.95 -14.31 -11.68
C TRP A 218 -10.17 -13.76 -10.29
N VAL A 219 -11.15 -14.31 -9.59
CA VAL A 219 -11.30 -14.19 -8.14
C VAL A 219 -11.47 -15.58 -7.53
N TYR A 220 -10.82 -15.85 -6.41
CA TYR A 220 -10.82 -17.19 -5.82
C TYR A 220 -10.60 -17.16 -4.31
N ASP A 221 -11.03 -18.23 -3.65
CA ASP A 221 -10.62 -18.64 -2.32
C ASP A 221 -10.07 -20.09 -2.37
N ASP A 222 -9.89 -20.73 -1.23
CA ASP A 222 -9.34 -22.09 -1.15
C ASP A 222 -10.28 -23.17 -1.73
N SER A 223 -11.54 -22.84 -2.03
CA SER A 223 -12.61 -23.79 -2.39
C SER A 223 -13.38 -23.47 -3.66
N SER A 224 -13.41 -22.19 -4.05
CA SER A 224 -14.23 -21.66 -5.13
C SER A 224 -13.42 -20.69 -5.98
N CYS A 225 -13.73 -20.61 -7.26
CA CYS A 225 -13.15 -19.63 -8.16
C CYS A 225 -14.19 -19.11 -9.14
N ALA A 226 -14.02 -17.87 -9.57
CA ALA A 226 -14.77 -17.27 -10.66
C ALA A 226 -13.82 -16.52 -11.58
N SER A 227 -14.14 -16.49 -12.86
CA SER A 227 -13.43 -15.69 -13.85
C SER A 227 -14.39 -14.88 -14.69
N ALA A 228 -13.95 -13.70 -15.13
CA ALA A 228 -14.67 -12.86 -16.06
C ALA A 228 -13.80 -12.51 -17.26
N LEU A 229 -14.42 -12.56 -18.44
CA LEU A 229 -13.78 -12.37 -19.74
C LEU A 229 -14.67 -11.56 -20.66
N ARG A 230 -14.14 -10.49 -21.25
CA ARG A 230 -14.85 -9.71 -22.28
C ARG A 230 -14.64 -10.31 -23.66
N LEU A 231 -15.65 -10.97 -24.20
CA LEU A 231 -15.58 -11.58 -25.54
C LEU A 231 -15.48 -10.49 -26.64
N PRO A 232 -14.97 -10.82 -27.83
CA PRO A 232 -14.93 -9.90 -28.97
C PRO A 232 -16.30 -9.36 -29.39
N SER A 233 -17.38 -10.09 -29.07
CA SER A 233 -18.77 -9.64 -29.26
C SER A 233 -19.16 -8.46 -28.35
N GLY A 234 -18.34 -8.13 -27.34
CA GLY A 234 -18.63 -7.13 -26.31
C GLY A 234 -19.34 -7.71 -25.08
N GLU A 235 -19.80 -8.95 -25.12
CA GLU A 235 -20.41 -9.64 -23.97
C GLU A 235 -19.34 -10.01 -22.92
N VAL A 236 -19.67 -9.83 -21.64
CA VAL A 236 -18.80 -10.29 -20.55
C VAL A 236 -19.33 -11.62 -20.03
N ARG A 237 -18.56 -12.68 -20.28
CA ARG A 237 -18.82 -14.03 -19.80
C ARG A 237 -18.15 -14.26 -18.47
N VAL A 238 -18.87 -14.91 -17.57
CA VAL A 238 -18.41 -15.27 -16.23
C VAL A 238 -18.50 -16.79 -16.07
N GLU A 239 -17.40 -17.40 -15.63
CA GLU A 239 -17.29 -18.84 -15.41
C GLU A 239 -16.93 -19.09 -13.95
N GLN A 240 -17.72 -19.90 -13.24
CA GLN A 240 -17.62 -20.10 -11.79
C GLN A 240 -17.58 -21.58 -11.44
N HIS A 241 -16.78 -21.92 -10.44
CA HIS A 241 -16.61 -23.26 -9.93
C HIS A 241 -16.49 -23.24 -8.40
N GLY A 242 -16.90 -24.35 -7.77
CA GLY A 242 -16.93 -24.52 -6.32
C GLY A 242 -18.30 -24.23 -5.70
N PRO A 243 -18.42 -24.42 -4.37
CA PRO A 243 -19.69 -24.29 -3.64
C PRO A 243 -20.23 -22.85 -3.58
N ARG A 244 -19.40 -21.84 -3.90
CA ARG A 244 -19.77 -20.42 -3.85
C ARG A 244 -19.72 -19.77 -5.22
N LEU A 245 -20.72 -18.95 -5.52
CA LEU A 245 -20.75 -18.12 -6.71
C LEU A 245 -20.03 -16.78 -6.44
N LEU A 246 -18.70 -16.81 -6.41
CA LEU A 246 -17.87 -15.68 -6.00
C LEU A 246 -18.09 -14.41 -6.82
N TRP A 247 -18.45 -14.53 -8.11
CA TRP A 247 -18.71 -13.34 -8.93
C TRP A 247 -19.92 -12.54 -8.44
N ARG A 248 -20.94 -13.21 -7.87
CA ARG A 248 -22.08 -12.52 -7.26
C ARG A 248 -21.67 -11.72 -6.02
N GLU A 249 -20.68 -12.21 -5.28
CA GLU A 249 -20.13 -11.47 -4.14
C GLU A 249 -19.39 -10.21 -4.61
N VAL A 250 -18.61 -10.31 -5.70
CA VAL A 250 -17.96 -9.15 -6.35
C VAL A 250 -19.00 -8.13 -6.83
N GLU A 251 -20.04 -8.58 -7.55
CA GLU A 251 -21.14 -7.71 -8.00
C GLU A 251 -21.83 -7.00 -6.84
N SER A 252 -22.12 -7.72 -5.76
CA SER A 252 -22.75 -7.15 -4.56
C SER A 252 -21.84 -6.14 -3.86
N ALA A 253 -20.54 -6.41 -3.80
CA ALA A 253 -19.57 -5.52 -3.17
C ALA A 253 -19.34 -4.25 -4.00
N LEU A 254 -19.29 -4.36 -5.34
CA LEU A 254 -19.17 -3.21 -6.23
C LEU A 254 -20.41 -2.34 -6.19
N ARG A 255 -21.61 -2.93 -6.20
CA ARG A 255 -22.86 -2.19 -6.04
C ARG A 255 -22.89 -1.43 -4.73
N TRP A 256 -22.50 -2.07 -3.64
CA TRP A 256 -22.39 -1.39 -2.34
C TRP A 256 -21.42 -0.20 -2.40
N TRP A 257 -20.26 -0.36 -3.03
CA TRP A 257 -19.27 0.71 -3.16
C TRP A 257 -19.81 1.90 -3.97
N ASP A 258 -20.52 1.63 -5.07
CA ASP A 258 -21.22 2.64 -5.86
C ASP A 258 -22.31 3.36 -5.05
N GLU A 259 -23.12 2.62 -4.29
CA GLU A 259 -24.14 3.16 -3.37
C GLU A 259 -23.54 4.03 -2.25
N GLN A 260 -22.27 3.83 -1.88
CA GLN A 260 -21.56 4.70 -0.93
C GLN A 260 -20.94 5.94 -1.58
N GLY A 261 -21.22 6.17 -2.87
CA GLY A 261 -20.70 7.28 -3.65
C GLY A 261 -19.24 7.12 -4.02
N ARG A 262 -18.81 5.88 -4.32
CA ARG A 262 -17.45 5.56 -4.80
C ARG A 262 -16.33 6.11 -3.89
N PRO A 263 -16.33 5.77 -2.60
CA PRO A 263 -15.38 6.34 -1.65
C PRO A 263 -13.93 6.02 -2.05
N THR A 264 -13.07 7.03 -1.99
CA THR A 264 -11.60 6.90 -2.07
C THR A 264 -11.03 6.33 -0.77
N PHE A 265 -9.74 5.99 -0.77
CA PHE A 265 -9.06 5.38 0.38
C PHE A 265 -9.21 6.21 1.67
N GLU A 266 -9.11 7.52 1.57
CA GLU A 266 -9.05 8.46 2.69
C GLU A 266 -10.39 8.58 3.44
N ARG A 267 -11.49 8.14 2.81
CA ARG A 267 -12.81 8.06 3.44
C ARG A 267 -12.90 6.89 4.43
N PHE A 268 -12.00 5.92 4.30
CA PHE A 268 -11.91 4.80 5.21
C PHE A 268 -10.92 5.10 6.33
N GLY A 269 -11.19 4.50 7.48
CA GLY A 269 -10.25 4.43 8.56
C GLY A 269 -10.03 3.03 9.07
N LEU A 270 -9.00 2.91 9.90
CA LEU A 270 -8.56 1.66 10.50
C LEU A 270 -8.47 1.86 12.01
N SER A 271 -9.01 0.91 12.76
CA SER A 271 -8.88 0.84 14.21
C SER A 271 -8.33 -0.52 14.61
N VAL A 272 -7.29 -0.53 15.45
CA VAL A 272 -6.61 -1.73 15.90
C VAL A 272 -6.66 -1.78 17.42
N THR A 273 -7.05 -2.94 17.94
CA THR A 273 -7.35 -3.19 19.34
C THR A 273 -6.81 -4.55 19.76
N SER A 274 -6.88 -4.88 21.06
CA SER A 274 -6.50 -6.19 21.57
C SER A 274 -7.35 -7.34 21.02
N PHE A 275 -8.57 -7.06 20.55
CA PHE A 275 -9.52 -8.07 20.06
C PHE A 275 -9.58 -8.16 18.52
N GLY A 276 -8.88 -7.28 17.81
CA GLY A 276 -8.78 -7.32 16.35
C GLY A 276 -8.58 -5.96 15.70
N GLN A 277 -8.61 -5.98 14.37
CA GLN A 277 -8.51 -4.82 13.50
C GLN A 277 -9.82 -4.63 12.73
N PHE A 278 -10.20 -3.37 12.54
CA PHE A 278 -11.49 -2.99 11.99
C PHE A 278 -11.32 -1.85 11.00
N ALA A 279 -11.76 -2.03 9.76
CA ALA A 279 -11.98 -0.93 8.86
C ALA A 279 -13.33 -0.29 9.14
N TRP A 280 -13.43 1.01 8.89
CA TRP A 280 -14.70 1.73 8.95
C TRP A 280 -14.79 2.78 7.86
N LEU A 281 -16.01 3.12 7.46
CA LEU A 281 -16.29 4.17 6.47
C LEU A 281 -17.05 5.31 7.15
N GLY A 282 -16.57 6.54 6.96
CA GLY A 282 -17.16 7.74 7.55
C GLY A 282 -16.69 7.97 8.98
N HIS A 283 -17.33 7.33 9.97
CA HIS A 283 -16.99 7.54 11.39
C HIS A 283 -16.86 6.22 12.16
N ARG A 284 -15.84 6.10 13.00
CA ARG A 284 -15.50 4.86 13.72
C ARG A 284 -16.58 4.33 14.69
N CYS A 285 -17.45 5.20 15.21
CA CYS A 285 -18.47 4.80 16.21
C CYS A 285 -19.88 4.62 15.64
N SER A 286 -20.15 5.19 14.47
CA SER A 286 -21.50 5.33 13.91
C SER A 286 -21.57 4.99 12.41
N GLY A 287 -20.41 4.86 11.77
CA GLY A 287 -20.29 4.42 10.40
C GLY A 287 -20.40 2.92 10.28
N ARG A 288 -20.21 2.45 9.04
CA ARG A 288 -20.13 1.02 8.74
C ARG A 288 -18.76 0.51 9.18
N ILE A 289 -18.72 -0.63 9.85
CA ILE A 289 -17.51 -1.23 10.42
C ILE A 289 -17.38 -2.67 9.93
N TRP A 290 -16.17 -3.07 9.55
CA TRP A 290 -15.84 -4.43 9.10
C TRP A 290 -14.61 -4.93 9.87
N ARG A 291 -14.67 -6.17 10.36
CA ARG A 291 -13.51 -6.86 10.91
C ARG A 291 -12.64 -7.36 9.77
N LEU A 292 -11.32 -7.15 9.87
CA LEU A 292 -10.32 -7.55 8.87
C LEU A 292 -9.47 -8.74 9.33
#